data_AF-A0A1C2EA39-F1
#
_entry.id   AF-A0A1C2EA39-F1
#
_cell.length_a   1.000
_cell.length_b   1.000
_cell.length_c   1.000
_cell.angle_alpha   90.00
_cell.angle_beta   90.00
_cell.angle_gamma   90.00
#
_symmetry.space_group_name_H-M   'P 1'
#
loop_
_entity.id
_entity.type
_entity.pdbx_description
1 polymer ?
#
loop_
_entity_poly.entity_id
_entity_poly.type
_entity_poly.pdbx_seq_one_letter_code
_entity_poly.pdbx_strand_id
1 'polypeptide(L)'
;MRGTTLFGLISLVFLVGTFQVSADEPIKACGGIRGLSCSASQFCEFPVETQCGRADRMGICMQRPEICTEQYQPVCGCDGKTYGNDCARRAAGAAKLKDGEC
;
A
#
# COMPACT_ATOMS: atom_id res chain seq x y z
N MET A 1 -7.16 -46.77 -11.89
CA MET A 1 -7.60 -46.95 -13.29
C MET A 1 -6.94 -45.82 -14.08
N ARG A 2 -5.73 -46.05 -14.60
CA ARG A 2 -5.46 -46.37 -16.01
C ARG A 2 -5.95 -45.26 -16.95
N GLY A 3 -5.01 -44.50 -17.50
CA GLY A 3 -5.26 -43.51 -18.54
C GLY A 3 -3.99 -42.80 -19.04
N THR A 4 -2.89 -43.54 -19.18
CA THR A 4 -1.73 -43.09 -19.97
C THR A 4 -2.07 -43.23 -21.45
N THR A 5 -2.06 -42.12 -22.19
CA THR A 5 -1.68 -41.91 -23.61
C THR A 5 -2.24 -40.53 -24.01
N LEU A 6 -1.46 -39.56 -24.47
CA LEU A 6 -0.88 -39.55 -25.80
C LEU A 6 0.15 -38.39 -25.88
N PHE A 7 1.43 -38.72 -25.76
CA PHE A 7 2.51 -37.86 -26.25
C PHE A 7 2.38 -37.79 -27.78
N GLY A 8 1.97 -36.64 -28.32
CA GLY A 8 1.88 -36.46 -29.76
C GLY A 8 1.07 -35.23 -30.15
N LEU A 9 1.70 -34.07 -30.09
CA LEU A 9 1.82 -33.10 -31.19
C LEU A 9 2.35 -31.77 -30.64
N ILE A 10 3.50 -31.41 -31.17
CA ILE A 10 4.23 -30.17 -30.97
C ILE A 10 3.34 -29.00 -31.40
N SER A 11 3.00 -28.10 -30.48
CA SER A 11 2.73 -26.68 -30.76
C SER A 11 3.54 -25.82 -29.79
N LEU A 12 4.85 -25.84 -30.01
CA LEU A 12 5.74 -24.68 -30.14
C LEU A 12 5.24 -23.29 -29.65
N VAL A 13 4.78 -23.17 -28.39
CA VAL A 13 4.68 -21.87 -27.70
C VAL A 13 5.33 -22.01 -26.32
N PHE A 14 6.63 -22.25 -26.35
CA PHE A 14 7.55 -22.14 -25.22
C PHE A 14 8.29 -20.77 -25.23
N LEU A 15 7.79 -19.74 -25.93
CA LEU A 15 8.57 -18.50 -26.20
C LEU A 15 7.89 -17.14 -26.01
N VAL A 16 6.67 -17.06 -25.48
CA VAL A 16 6.18 -15.79 -24.90
C VAL A 16 5.52 -16.12 -23.58
N GLY A 17 6.17 -15.67 -22.50
CA GLY A 17 5.89 -16.07 -21.14
C GLY A 17 4.42 -16.01 -20.77
N THR A 18 4.01 -16.96 -19.94
CA THR A 18 2.86 -16.78 -19.05
C THR A 18 3.20 -15.60 -18.13
N PHE A 19 3.04 -14.37 -18.63
CA PHE A 19 3.01 -13.15 -17.84
C PHE A 19 1.71 -13.23 -17.05
N GLN A 20 1.75 -13.95 -15.93
CA GLN A 20 0.74 -13.81 -14.90
C GLN A 20 0.91 -12.41 -14.33
N VAL A 21 0.38 -11.39 -15.02
CA VAL A 21 0.02 -10.14 -14.37
C VAL A 21 -1.04 -10.54 -13.36
N SER A 22 -0.62 -10.74 -12.11
CA SER A 22 -1.52 -10.81 -10.97
C SER A 22 -2.23 -9.46 -10.89
N ALA A 23 -3.34 -9.35 -11.62
CA ALA A 23 -4.23 -8.21 -11.53
C ALA A 23 -4.92 -8.28 -10.15
N ASP A 24 -4.76 -7.20 -9.40
CA ASP A 24 -5.34 -6.93 -8.07
C ASP A 24 -4.62 -7.61 -6.90
N GLU A 25 -3.57 -6.95 -6.38
CA GLU A 25 -3.28 -7.06 -4.94
C GLU A 25 -4.50 -6.48 -4.19
N PRO A 26 -5.14 -7.25 -3.30
CA PRO A 26 -6.32 -6.76 -2.59
C PRO A 26 -5.92 -5.55 -1.75
N ILE A 27 -6.61 -4.42 -1.96
CA ILE A 27 -6.46 -3.22 -1.14
C ILE A 27 -6.70 -3.60 0.33
N LYS A 28 -5.62 -3.71 1.11
CA LYS A 28 -5.70 -4.14 2.51
C LYS A 28 -6.16 -2.97 3.38
N ALA A 29 -7.33 -3.12 4.00
CA ALA A 29 -7.85 -2.15 4.97
C ALA A 29 -7.09 -2.22 6.31
N CYS A 30 -7.05 -1.09 7.01
CA CYS A 30 -6.45 -0.94 8.34
C CYS A 30 -7.28 -0.02 9.23
N GLY A 31 -6.97 0.02 10.52
CA GLY A 31 -7.70 0.79 11.53
C GLY A 31 -9.00 0.12 11.96
N GLY A 32 -9.99 0.95 12.32
CA GLY A 32 -11.29 0.47 12.77
C GLY A 32 -11.38 -0.05 14.18
N ILE A 33 -12.60 -0.45 14.55
CA ILE A 33 -12.93 -1.00 15.87
C ILE A 33 -12.17 -2.31 16.15
N ARG A 34 -11.76 -3.00 15.08
CA ARG A 34 -10.94 -4.22 15.15
C ARG A 34 -9.44 -3.94 15.24
N GLY A 35 -9.01 -2.68 15.09
CA GLY A 35 -7.60 -2.29 15.13
C GLY A 35 -6.74 -3.01 14.09
N LEU A 36 -7.24 -3.17 12.86
CA LEU A 36 -6.52 -3.88 11.80
C LEU A 36 -5.19 -3.17 11.49
N SER A 37 -4.09 -3.93 11.51
CA SER A 37 -2.75 -3.38 11.28
C SER A 37 -2.16 -3.78 9.92
N CYS A 38 -1.27 -2.93 9.42
CA CYS A 38 -0.51 -3.19 8.19
C CYS A 38 0.74 -4.05 8.45
N SER A 39 1.39 -4.51 7.38
CA SER A 39 2.67 -5.21 7.50
C SER A 39 3.79 -4.25 7.92
N ALA A 40 4.98 -4.78 8.26
CA ALA A 40 6.11 -3.97 8.73
C ALA A 40 6.62 -2.93 7.69
N SER A 41 6.45 -3.19 6.39
CA SER A 41 6.84 -2.28 5.30
C SER A 41 5.74 -1.28 4.92
N GLN A 42 4.56 -1.41 5.54
CA GLN A 42 3.38 -0.61 5.22
C GLN A 42 3.01 0.29 6.40
N PHE A 43 2.19 1.27 6.11
CA PHE A 43 1.57 2.13 7.12
C PHE A 43 0.09 2.30 6.79
N CYS A 44 -0.69 2.67 7.81
CA CYS A 44 -2.11 2.90 7.62
C CYS A 44 -2.34 4.34 7.15
N GLU A 45 -2.71 4.52 5.89
CA GLU A 45 -3.11 5.83 5.37
C GLU A 45 -4.61 6.01 5.58
N PHE A 46 -4.97 7.14 6.19
CA PHE A 46 -6.35 7.50 6.44
C PHE A 46 -6.77 8.57 5.43
N PRO A 47 -7.95 8.45 4.78
CA PRO A 47 -8.49 9.54 3.99
C PRO A 47 -8.66 10.80 4.87
N VAL A 48 -8.45 11.99 4.30
CA VAL A 48 -8.40 13.25 5.08
C VAL A 48 -9.68 13.55 5.86
N GLU A 49 -10.84 13.13 5.32
CA GLU A 49 -12.15 13.23 5.96
C GLU A 49 -12.27 12.36 7.21
N THR A 50 -11.41 11.35 7.35
CA THR A 50 -11.46 10.40 8.46
C THR A 50 -10.79 10.90 9.72
N GLN A 51 -10.15 12.08 9.70
CA GLN A 51 -9.50 12.69 10.86
C GLN A 51 -8.57 11.69 11.58
N CYS A 52 -7.56 11.17 10.89
CA CYS A 52 -6.58 10.23 11.45
C CYS A 52 -7.20 8.94 12.04
N GLY A 53 -8.29 8.44 11.43
CA GLY A 53 -8.96 7.23 11.90
C GLY A 53 -9.85 7.44 13.14
N ARG A 54 -10.19 8.68 13.51
CA ARG A 54 -11.14 8.96 14.61
C ARG A 54 -12.47 8.24 14.41
N ALA A 55 -13.06 7.81 15.53
CA ALA A 55 -14.32 7.05 15.55
C ALA A 55 -14.26 5.78 14.69
N ASP A 56 -13.17 5.01 14.84
CA ASP A 56 -12.99 3.71 14.20
C ASP A 56 -13.12 3.76 12.67
N ARG A 57 -12.68 4.84 12.05
CA ARG A 57 -12.70 4.94 10.58
C ARG A 57 -11.59 4.10 9.97
N MET A 58 -11.90 3.51 8.82
CA MET A 58 -10.95 2.68 8.09
C MET A 58 -9.91 3.54 7.36
N GLY A 59 -8.72 2.99 7.23
CA GLY A 59 -7.70 3.42 6.29
C GLY A 59 -7.32 2.30 5.32
N ILE A 60 -6.32 2.57 4.50
CA ILE A 60 -5.75 1.64 3.54
C ILE A 60 -4.26 1.46 3.87
N CYS A 61 -3.78 0.23 3.85
CA CYS A 61 -2.36 -0.05 3.98
C CYS A 61 -1.63 0.38 2.72
N MET A 62 -0.73 1.35 2.88
CA MET A 62 0.10 1.88 1.82
C MET A 62 1.56 1.50 2.07
N GLN A 63 2.32 1.24 1.01
CA GLN A 63 3.77 0.99 1.15
C GLN A 63 4.48 2.26 1.59
N ARG A 64 5.48 2.09 2.47
CA ARG A 64 6.40 3.15 2.87
C ARG A 64 7.42 3.36 1.75
N PRO A 65 7.53 4.58 1.18
CA PRO A 65 8.59 4.86 0.22
C PRO A 65 9.96 4.78 0.91
N GLU A 66 10.93 4.20 0.22
CA GLU A 66 12.33 4.08 0.70
C GLU A 66 13.15 5.31 0.32
N ILE A 67 12.79 5.99 -0.77
CA ILE A 67 13.50 7.13 -1.33
C ILE A 67 12.51 8.28 -1.49
N CYS A 68 12.89 9.45 -1.00
CA CYS A 68 12.10 10.67 -1.11
C CYS A 68 12.93 11.80 -1.70
N THR A 69 12.27 12.69 -2.45
CA THR A 69 12.89 13.94 -2.88
C THR A 69 13.00 14.90 -1.70
N GLU A 70 13.93 15.86 -1.81
CA GLU A 70 14.14 16.91 -0.79
C GLU A 70 13.29 18.17 -1.06
N GLN A 71 12.27 18.08 -1.92
CA GLN A 71 11.39 19.19 -2.21
C GLN A 71 10.61 19.59 -0.95
N TYR A 72 10.67 20.87 -0.58
CA TYR A 72 9.93 21.37 0.58
C TYR A 72 8.47 21.69 0.21
N GLN A 73 7.55 20.87 0.70
CA GLN A 73 6.09 21.00 0.61
C GLN A 73 5.48 20.44 1.90
N PRO A 74 5.52 21.21 3.01
CA PRO A 74 5.31 20.65 4.33
C PRO A 74 3.92 20.05 4.51
N VAL A 75 3.84 19.00 5.31
CA VAL A 75 2.58 18.35 5.71
C VAL A 75 2.59 18.03 7.20
N CYS A 76 1.42 18.02 7.81
CA CYS A 76 1.24 17.64 9.21
C CYS A 76 0.79 16.19 9.29
N GLY A 77 1.53 15.38 10.04
CA GLY A 77 1.19 14.00 10.34
C GLY A 77 0.15 13.87 11.46
N CYS A 78 -0.57 12.75 11.46
CA CYS A 78 -1.46 12.38 12.56
C CYS A 78 -0.74 12.13 13.89
N ASP A 79 0.59 12.01 13.86
CA ASP A 79 1.46 11.95 15.05
C ASP A 79 1.87 13.34 15.56
N GLY A 80 1.34 14.42 14.98
CA GLY A 80 1.58 15.80 15.40
C GLY A 80 2.91 16.38 14.93
N LYS A 81 3.60 15.72 13.99
CA LYS A 81 4.88 16.20 13.45
C LYS A 81 4.71 16.83 12.07
N THR A 82 5.44 17.92 11.84
CA THR A 82 5.64 18.49 10.52
C THR A 82 6.70 17.70 9.78
N TYR A 83 6.39 17.29 8.56
CA TYR A 83 7.32 16.66 7.63
C TYR A 83 7.60 17.61 6.48
N GLY A 84 8.84 17.61 5.97
CA GLY A 84 9.24 18.50 4.86
C GLY A 84 8.46 18.24 3.56
N ASN A 85 7.95 17.02 3.35
CA ASN A 85 7.00 16.68 2.30
C ASN A 85 6.19 15.41 2.61
N ASP A 86 5.20 15.13 1.77
CA ASP A 86 4.34 13.95 1.89
C ASP A 86 5.11 12.64 1.81
N CYS A 87 6.15 12.55 0.97
CA CYS A 87 6.96 11.34 0.88
C CYS A 87 7.66 11.05 2.21
N ALA A 88 8.31 12.06 2.81
CA ALA A 88 8.99 11.90 4.09
C ALA A 88 8.03 11.47 5.22
N ARG A 89 6.81 12.02 5.23
CA ARG A 89 5.74 11.59 6.14
C ARG A 89 5.40 10.10 5.96
N ARG A 90 5.17 9.68 4.71
CA ARG A 90 4.85 8.28 4.37
C ARG A 90 6.00 7.33 4.70
N ALA A 91 7.24 7.75 4.45
CA ALA A 91 8.45 7.00 4.81
C ALA A 91 8.53 6.80 6.32
N ALA A 92 8.14 7.79 7.12
CA ALA A 92 8.02 7.68 8.58
C ALA A 92 6.82 6.84 9.04
N GLY A 93 5.88 6.50 8.14
CA GLY A 93 4.70 5.70 8.45
C GLY A 93 3.59 6.44 9.19
N ALA A 94 3.60 7.78 9.17
CA ALA A 94 2.53 8.59 9.75
C ALA A 94 1.43 8.83 8.71
N ALA A 95 0.15 8.77 9.08
CA ALA A 95 -0.98 9.18 8.23
C ALA A 95 -1.02 10.71 8.08
N LYS A 96 -1.63 11.23 7.00
CA LYS A 96 -1.73 12.69 6.78
C LYS A 96 -2.89 13.29 7.56
N LEU A 97 -2.64 14.33 8.34
CA LEU A 97 -3.68 15.12 8.99
C LEU A 97 -4.13 16.28 8.10
N LYS A 98 -3.17 17.10 7.63
CA LYS A 98 -3.41 18.26 6.76
C LYS A 98 -2.18 18.56 5.91
N ASP A 99 -2.39 19.29 4.83
CA ASP A 99 -1.31 19.96 4.11
C ASP A 99 -0.83 21.19 4.92
N GLY A 100 0.43 21.56 4.75
CA GLY A 100 1.09 22.58 5.56
C GLY A 100 1.65 22.03 6.88
N GLU A 101 2.36 22.88 7.61
CA GLU A 101 2.94 22.53 8.91
C GLU A 101 1.83 22.28 9.95
N CYS A 102 2.14 21.49 10.99
CA CYS A 102 1.33 21.43 12.19
C CYS A 102 1.32 22.82 12.84
#